data_AF-A0A3N9WXY9-F1
#
_entry.id   AF-A0A3N9WXY9-F1
#
_cell.length_a   1.000
_cell.length_b   1.000
_cell.length_c   1.000
_cell.angle_alpha   90.00
_cell.angle_beta   90.00
_cell.angle_gamma   90.00
#
_symmetry.space_group_name_H-M   'P 1'
#
loop_
_entity.id
_entity.type
_entity.pdbx_description
1 polymer ?
#
loop_
_entity_poly.entity_id
_entity_poly.type
_entity_poly.pdbx_seq_one_letter_code
_entity_poly.pdbx_strand_id
1 'polypeptide(L)'
;MGTPITLSLNGITIDWGQNRHWNNHHWLFPPGSLTDVEYLYAYDVVETKPGFQTTLDEAYFRLCHLGYSHQETRTKFDIAVARWNRTADLRLSFEDFQRALTSVDFASLTSADLAPYVWDFRAFMANLLAAWDSDEAMLEDFVAGLDFALTLRVLADRVDNRPLPLRWHHQDFVDSGWASLDDLTDIDRQTLIINHTMMVGRLQDSAGKTSVKDFDNWLVEHGLRRSTPYSRMNQDGTVTHQMTTLPSAVRNMIHHPENPHNALSDDNLRESIEVLLRIAKFLPSPIPGLT
;
A
#
# COMPACT_ATOMS: atom_id res chain seq x y z
N MET A 1 -23.91 -17.99 -6.16
CA MET A 1 -22.85 -17.22 -6.85
C MET A 1 -22.10 -16.42 -5.81
N GLY A 2 -20.78 -16.26 -5.94
CA GLY A 2 -19.99 -15.53 -4.95
C GLY A 2 -20.02 -14.02 -5.17
N THR A 3 -19.83 -13.26 -4.11
CA THR A 3 -19.84 -11.79 -4.16
C THR A 3 -18.41 -11.28 -4.37
N PRO A 4 -18.15 -10.51 -5.44
CA PRO A 4 -16.84 -9.96 -5.71
C PRO A 4 -16.55 -8.71 -4.87
N ILE A 5 -15.26 -8.47 -4.63
CA ILE A 5 -14.69 -7.19 -4.19
C ILE A 5 -13.60 -6.85 -5.21
N THR A 6 -13.58 -5.62 -5.72
CA THR A 6 -12.70 -5.29 -6.87
C THR A 6 -11.92 -4.01 -6.64
N LEU A 7 -10.67 -3.99 -7.11
CA LEU A 7 -9.85 -2.80 -7.22
C LEU A 7 -9.76 -2.42 -8.70
N SER A 8 -10.07 -1.17 -9.02
CA SER A 8 -10.07 -0.67 -10.39
C SER A 8 -9.23 0.60 -10.53
N LEU A 9 -8.56 0.72 -11.68
CA LEU A 9 -7.87 1.93 -12.11
C LEU A 9 -8.55 2.46 -13.36
N ASN A 10 -9.05 3.69 -13.30
CA ASN A 10 -9.82 4.32 -14.38
C ASN A 10 -10.99 3.46 -14.92
N GLY A 11 -11.66 2.71 -14.05
CA GLY A 11 -12.77 1.83 -14.42
C GLY A 11 -12.36 0.45 -14.94
N ILE A 12 -11.07 0.18 -15.09
CA ILE A 12 -10.55 -1.15 -15.42
C ILE A 12 -10.27 -1.91 -14.12
N THR A 13 -10.92 -3.05 -13.91
CA THR A 13 -10.63 -3.94 -12.78
C THR A 13 -9.21 -4.50 -12.93
N ILE A 14 -8.33 -4.17 -12.01
CA ILE A 14 -6.92 -4.58 -12.02
C ILE A 14 -6.60 -5.66 -10.98
N ASP A 15 -7.40 -5.75 -9.92
CA ASP A 15 -7.36 -6.85 -8.95
C ASP A 15 -8.77 -7.14 -8.46
N TRP A 16 -9.01 -8.39 -8.07
CA TRP A 16 -10.30 -8.80 -7.54
C TRP A 16 -10.17 -9.96 -6.57
N GLY A 17 -11.18 -10.10 -5.73
CA GLY A 17 -11.37 -11.24 -4.86
C GLY A 17 -12.83 -11.63 -4.80
N GLN A 18 -13.11 -12.80 -4.23
CA GLN A 18 -14.47 -13.30 -4.09
C GLN A 18 -14.62 -14.11 -2.81
N ASN A 19 -15.74 -13.91 -2.12
CA ASN A 19 -16.05 -14.60 -0.87
C ASN A 19 -14.88 -14.52 0.13
N ARG A 20 -14.23 -15.64 0.46
CA ARG A 20 -13.13 -15.69 1.45
C ARG A 20 -11.73 -15.45 0.86
N HIS A 21 -11.61 -15.21 -0.44
CA HIS A 21 -10.32 -15.06 -1.11
C HIS A 21 -10.23 -13.66 -1.72
N TRP A 22 -9.68 -12.72 -0.95
CA TRP A 22 -9.48 -11.33 -1.36
C TRP A 22 -8.28 -10.73 -0.64
N ASN A 23 -7.70 -9.69 -1.23
CA ASN A 23 -6.61 -8.91 -0.65
C ASN A 23 -7.15 -7.61 -0.06
N ASN A 24 -6.67 -7.24 1.12
CA ASN A 24 -7.00 -5.96 1.72
C ASN A 24 -6.19 -4.84 1.06
N HIS A 25 -6.89 -3.93 0.39
CA HIS A 25 -6.32 -2.77 -0.30
C HIS A 25 -6.52 -1.45 0.45
N HIS A 26 -7.20 -1.45 1.61
CA HIS A 26 -7.56 -0.24 2.36
C HIS A 26 -6.37 0.66 2.66
N TRP A 27 -5.20 0.09 2.97
CA TRP A 27 -3.99 0.82 3.32
C TRP A 27 -3.46 1.74 2.20
N LEU A 28 -3.90 1.54 0.94
CA LEU A 28 -3.61 2.41 -0.20
C LEU A 28 -4.43 3.70 -0.22
N PHE A 29 -5.49 3.78 0.58
CA PHE A 29 -6.43 4.88 0.59
C PHE A 29 -6.20 5.76 1.82
N PRO A 30 -5.90 7.07 1.66
CA PRO A 30 -5.75 7.97 2.81
C PRO A 30 -7.08 8.17 3.57
N PRO A 31 -7.04 8.64 4.83
CA PRO A 31 -8.23 9.01 5.57
C PRO A 31 -9.12 9.98 4.80
N GLY A 32 -10.43 9.71 4.78
CA GLY A 32 -11.41 10.49 4.01
C GLY A 32 -11.64 10.00 2.58
N SER A 33 -11.01 8.89 2.15
CA SER A 33 -11.23 8.31 0.82
C SER A 33 -12.56 7.55 0.66
N LEU A 34 -13.27 7.26 1.76
CA LEU A 34 -14.59 6.62 1.69
C LEU A 34 -15.59 7.62 1.11
N THR A 35 -16.16 7.29 -0.04
CA THR A 35 -17.08 8.14 -0.79
C THR A 35 -17.97 7.30 -1.71
N ASP A 36 -18.89 7.93 -2.41
CA ASP A 36 -19.70 7.25 -3.41
C ASP A 36 -18.91 7.11 -4.72
N VAL A 37 -18.83 5.89 -5.26
CA VAL A 37 -18.12 5.55 -6.49
C VAL A 37 -19.02 4.83 -7.48
N GLU A 38 -18.65 4.84 -8.75
CA GLU A 38 -19.37 4.17 -9.83
C GLU A 38 -19.01 2.68 -9.89
N TYR A 39 -20.02 1.82 -9.84
CA TYR A 39 -19.94 0.37 -10.02
C TYR A 39 -20.43 0.04 -11.42
N LEU A 40 -19.61 -0.67 -12.19
CA LEU A 40 -19.96 -1.15 -13.54
C LEU A 40 -20.39 -2.61 -13.47
N TYR A 41 -21.67 -2.87 -13.71
CA TYR A 41 -22.23 -4.21 -13.80
C TYR A 41 -22.40 -4.66 -15.24
N ALA A 42 -22.79 -5.92 -15.42
CA ALA A 42 -23.13 -6.46 -16.73
C ALA A 42 -24.24 -5.64 -17.42
N TYR A 43 -24.22 -5.62 -18.75
CA TYR A 43 -25.18 -4.90 -19.59
C TYR A 43 -25.15 -3.38 -19.39
N ASP A 44 -23.96 -2.82 -19.16
CA ASP A 44 -23.71 -1.38 -19.04
C ASP A 44 -24.52 -0.70 -17.91
N VAL A 45 -24.92 -1.48 -16.90
CA VAL A 45 -25.60 -0.96 -15.72
C VAL A 45 -24.57 -0.29 -14.83
N VAL A 46 -24.74 1.01 -14.60
CA VAL A 46 -23.90 1.80 -13.70
C VAL A 46 -24.71 2.14 -12.45
N GLU A 47 -24.21 1.77 -11.29
CA GLU A 47 -24.76 2.18 -10.00
C GLU A 47 -23.76 3.01 -9.21
N THR A 48 -24.25 3.84 -8.31
CA THR A 48 -23.42 4.62 -7.38
C THR A 48 -23.59 4.05 -5.99
N LYS A 49 -22.49 3.62 -5.37
CA LYS A 49 -22.48 2.99 -4.04
C LYS A 49 -21.23 3.43 -3.27
N PRO A 50 -21.22 3.30 -1.93
CA PRO A 50 -20.01 3.55 -1.16
C PRO A 50 -18.82 2.70 -1.63
N GLY A 51 -17.64 3.29 -1.60
CA GLY A 51 -16.37 2.68 -1.95
C GLY A 51 -15.21 3.56 -1.49
N PHE A 52 -13.99 3.05 -1.59
CA PHE A 52 -12.82 3.90 -1.37
C PHE A 52 -12.32 4.45 -2.71
N GLN A 53 -12.08 5.76 -2.79
CA GLN A 53 -11.52 6.40 -3.98
C GLN A 53 -10.34 7.30 -3.62
N THR A 54 -9.28 7.17 -4.42
CA THR A 54 -8.14 8.08 -4.43
C THR A 54 -7.60 8.19 -5.87
N THR A 55 -6.44 8.82 -6.07
CA THR A 55 -5.72 8.77 -7.35
C THR A 55 -4.60 7.74 -7.29
N LEU A 56 -4.15 7.26 -8.46
CA LEU A 56 -2.97 6.41 -8.51
C LEU A 56 -1.71 7.14 -7.98
N ASP A 57 -1.62 8.46 -8.12
CA ASP A 57 -0.54 9.28 -7.58
C ASP A 57 -0.46 9.21 -6.05
N GLU A 58 -1.61 9.29 -5.38
CA GLU A 58 -1.68 9.18 -3.92
C GLU A 58 -1.33 7.77 -3.44
N ALA A 59 -1.86 6.74 -4.13
CA ALA A 59 -1.53 5.36 -3.84
C ALA A 59 -0.04 5.08 -4.07
N TYR A 60 0.54 5.61 -5.15
CA TYR A 60 1.97 5.57 -5.45
C TYR A 60 2.80 6.21 -4.35
N PHE A 61 2.41 7.39 -3.87
CA PHE A 61 3.07 8.06 -2.76
C PHE A 61 3.10 7.15 -1.53
N ARG A 62 1.95 6.57 -1.15
CA ARG A 62 1.86 5.66 -0.01
C ARG A 62 2.70 4.40 -0.21
N LEU A 63 2.63 3.77 -1.38
CA LEU A 63 3.46 2.61 -1.75
C LEU A 63 4.95 2.91 -1.52
N CYS A 64 5.45 4.02 -2.07
CA CYS A 64 6.87 4.40 -1.93
C CYS A 64 7.30 4.58 -0.46
N HIS A 65 6.41 5.11 0.38
CA HIS A 65 6.71 5.37 1.78
C HIS A 65 6.47 4.18 2.72
N LEU A 66 5.69 3.18 2.26
CA LEU A 66 5.28 2.01 3.03
C LEU A 66 5.92 0.72 2.49
N GLY A 67 7.16 0.80 2.01
CA GLY A 67 7.99 -0.37 1.68
C GLY A 67 8.01 -0.79 0.21
N TYR A 68 7.52 0.07 -0.69
CA TYR A 68 7.54 -0.14 -2.14
C TYR A 68 8.17 1.06 -2.89
N SER A 69 9.26 1.61 -2.35
CA SER A 69 10.15 2.47 -3.17
C SER A 69 10.69 1.69 -4.36
N HIS A 70 11.24 2.37 -5.38
CA HIS A 70 11.74 1.68 -6.58
C HIS A 70 12.69 0.51 -6.26
N GLN A 71 13.66 0.74 -5.37
CA GLN A 71 14.63 -0.28 -4.97
C GLN A 71 13.98 -1.44 -4.20
N GLU A 72 13.02 -1.15 -3.32
CA GLU A 72 12.32 -2.19 -2.56
C GLU A 72 11.43 -3.04 -3.44
N THR A 73 10.70 -2.42 -4.36
CA THR A 73 9.87 -3.09 -5.36
C THR A 73 10.72 -4.02 -6.22
N ARG A 74 11.88 -3.54 -6.71
CA ARG A 74 12.85 -4.38 -7.42
C ARG A 74 13.29 -5.57 -6.58
N THR A 75 13.76 -5.33 -5.36
CA THR A 75 14.24 -6.40 -4.47
C THR A 75 13.14 -7.42 -4.16
N LYS A 76 11.91 -6.99 -3.89
CA LYS A 76 10.77 -7.90 -3.67
C LYS A 76 10.44 -8.72 -4.92
N PHE A 77 10.48 -8.11 -6.10
CA PHE A 77 10.28 -8.80 -7.38
C PHE A 77 11.37 -9.86 -7.61
N ASP A 78 12.64 -9.49 -7.46
CA ASP A 78 13.77 -10.41 -7.63
C ASP A 78 13.69 -11.59 -6.64
N ILE A 79 13.24 -11.36 -5.41
CA ILE A 79 12.97 -12.42 -4.42
C ILE A 79 11.82 -13.34 -4.89
N ALA A 80 10.76 -12.79 -5.47
CA ALA A 80 9.63 -13.56 -5.98
C ALA A 80 10.07 -14.48 -7.13
N VAL A 81 10.83 -13.95 -8.11
CA VAL A 81 11.41 -14.72 -9.22
C VAL A 81 12.36 -15.80 -8.69
N ALA A 82 13.27 -15.45 -7.77
CA ALA A 82 14.20 -16.41 -7.18
C ALA A 82 13.49 -17.54 -6.40
N ARG A 83 12.35 -17.23 -5.76
CA ARG A 83 11.51 -18.24 -5.08
C ARG A 83 10.83 -19.15 -6.09
N TRP A 84 10.30 -18.59 -7.18
CA TRP A 84 9.66 -19.34 -8.26
C TRP A 84 10.65 -20.32 -8.93
N ASN A 85 11.87 -19.84 -9.19
CA ASN A 85 12.93 -20.61 -9.84
C ASN A 85 13.55 -21.72 -8.98
N ARG A 86 12.99 -22.00 -7.80
CA ARG A 86 13.30 -23.23 -7.06
C ARG A 86 12.73 -24.48 -7.74
N THR A 87 11.67 -24.32 -8.53
CA THR A 87 10.95 -25.42 -9.19
C THR A 87 10.66 -25.19 -10.67
N ALA A 88 11.01 -24.01 -11.20
CA ALA A 88 10.77 -23.60 -12.59
C ALA A 88 12.00 -22.84 -13.15
N ASP A 89 11.97 -22.44 -14.43
CA ASP A 89 12.99 -21.59 -15.09
C ASP A 89 12.33 -20.35 -15.72
N LEU A 90 11.86 -19.42 -14.88
CA LEU A 90 11.34 -18.12 -15.28
C LEU A 90 12.49 -17.14 -15.51
N ARG A 91 12.59 -16.57 -16.71
CA ARG A 91 13.65 -15.63 -17.12
C ARG A 91 13.13 -14.20 -17.26
N LEU A 92 12.25 -13.79 -16.37
CA LEU A 92 11.69 -12.45 -16.33
C LEU A 92 12.50 -11.53 -15.41
N SER A 93 13.08 -10.46 -15.95
CA SER A 93 13.76 -9.42 -15.15
C SER A 93 12.79 -8.36 -14.64
N PHE A 94 13.20 -7.62 -13.61
CA PHE A 94 12.41 -6.48 -13.13
C PHE A 94 12.24 -5.40 -14.20
N GLU A 95 13.28 -5.17 -15.02
CA GLU A 95 13.24 -4.23 -16.13
C GLU A 95 12.21 -4.63 -17.20
N ASP A 96 12.06 -5.93 -17.47
CA ASP A 96 11.07 -6.42 -18.42
C ASP A 96 9.65 -6.27 -17.86
N PHE A 97 9.46 -6.63 -16.59
CA PHE A 97 8.20 -6.40 -15.86
C PHE A 97 7.80 -4.92 -15.86
N GLN A 98 8.74 -4.03 -15.56
CA GLN A 98 8.52 -2.58 -15.57
C GLN A 98 8.18 -2.08 -16.96
N ARG A 99 8.92 -2.50 -17.99
CA ARG A 99 8.67 -2.09 -19.38
C ARG A 99 7.29 -2.55 -19.87
N ALA A 100 6.90 -3.77 -19.54
CA ALA A 100 5.59 -4.31 -19.90
C ALA A 100 4.46 -3.47 -19.29
N LEU A 101 4.50 -3.28 -17.97
CA LEU A 101 3.43 -2.60 -17.25
C LEU A 101 3.34 -1.10 -17.52
N THR A 102 4.47 -0.42 -17.74
CA THR A 102 4.48 1.01 -18.09
C THR A 102 4.01 1.28 -19.52
N SER A 103 3.93 0.25 -20.37
CA SER A 103 3.34 0.36 -21.71
C SER A 103 1.82 0.53 -21.68
N VAL A 104 1.16 0.17 -20.58
CA VAL A 104 -0.31 0.21 -20.45
C VAL A 104 -0.78 1.63 -20.18
N ASP A 105 -1.53 2.19 -21.13
CA ASP A 105 -2.18 3.49 -21.00
C ASP A 105 -3.62 3.33 -20.51
N PHE A 106 -3.82 3.55 -19.20
CA PHE A 106 -5.14 3.43 -18.58
C PHE A 106 -6.10 4.54 -18.97
N ALA A 107 -5.63 5.64 -19.57
CA ALA A 107 -6.51 6.69 -20.07
C ALA A 107 -7.25 6.25 -21.35
N SER A 108 -6.60 5.39 -22.16
CA SER A 108 -7.19 4.84 -23.39
C SER A 108 -7.69 3.40 -23.27
N LEU A 109 -7.26 2.66 -22.25
CA LEU A 109 -7.64 1.25 -22.05
C LEU A 109 -9.14 1.14 -21.71
N THR A 110 -9.83 0.24 -22.39
CA THR A 110 -11.26 -0.02 -22.20
C THR A 110 -11.52 -1.48 -21.84
N SER A 111 -12.72 -1.79 -21.32
CA SER A 111 -13.12 -3.18 -21.05
C SER A 111 -13.14 -4.06 -22.31
N ALA A 112 -13.28 -3.48 -23.50
CA ALA A 112 -13.23 -4.22 -24.76
C ALA A 112 -11.82 -4.75 -25.05
N ASP A 113 -10.78 -4.00 -24.68
CA ASP A 113 -9.38 -4.42 -24.84
C ASP A 113 -9.03 -5.63 -23.96
N LEU A 114 -9.77 -5.81 -22.85
CA LEU A 114 -9.63 -6.96 -21.95
C LEU A 114 -10.50 -8.16 -22.33
N ALA A 115 -11.42 -8.02 -23.30
CA ALA A 115 -12.34 -9.09 -23.68
C ALA A 115 -11.63 -10.38 -24.16
N PRO A 116 -10.51 -10.33 -24.91
CA PRO A 116 -9.75 -11.54 -25.27
C PRO A 116 -9.22 -12.32 -24.06
N TYR A 117 -9.10 -11.65 -22.92
CA TYR A 117 -8.56 -12.19 -21.66
C TYR A 117 -9.67 -12.44 -20.64
N VAL A 118 -10.92 -12.58 -21.10
CA VAL A 118 -12.10 -12.81 -20.24
C VAL A 118 -12.23 -11.74 -19.15
N TRP A 119 -11.86 -10.50 -19.50
CA TRP A 119 -11.85 -9.34 -18.60
C TRP A 119 -10.92 -9.48 -17.37
N ASP A 120 -9.96 -10.41 -17.41
CA ASP A 120 -8.96 -10.59 -16.36
C ASP A 120 -7.68 -9.81 -16.69
N PHE A 121 -7.40 -8.78 -15.88
CA PHE A 121 -6.19 -7.98 -16.01
C PHE A 121 -4.91 -8.79 -15.76
N ARG A 122 -4.96 -9.85 -14.94
CA ARG A 122 -3.78 -10.71 -14.71
C ARG A 122 -3.42 -11.51 -15.95
N ALA A 123 -4.42 -12.03 -16.65
CA ALA A 123 -4.22 -12.70 -17.95
C ALA A 123 -3.75 -11.71 -19.02
N PHE A 124 -4.30 -10.49 -19.06
CA PHE A 124 -3.79 -9.42 -19.92
C PHE A 124 -2.30 -9.11 -19.63
N MET A 125 -1.93 -9.00 -18.35
CA MET A 125 -0.53 -8.78 -17.95
C MET A 125 0.37 -9.95 -18.32
N ALA A 126 -0.05 -11.20 -18.12
CA ALA A 126 0.71 -12.38 -18.52
C ALA A 126 0.97 -12.38 -20.04
N ASN A 127 -0.03 -11.99 -20.84
CA ASN A 127 0.13 -11.83 -22.29
C ASN A 127 1.14 -10.75 -22.67
N LEU A 128 1.13 -9.59 -21.98
CA LEU A 128 2.17 -8.58 -22.17
C LEU A 128 3.54 -9.18 -21.89
N LEU A 129 3.68 -9.92 -20.78
CA LEU A 129 4.95 -10.51 -20.33
C LEU A 129 5.46 -11.67 -21.20
N ALA A 130 4.58 -12.31 -21.98
CA ALA A 130 4.93 -13.42 -22.87
C ALA A 130 5.94 -13.05 -23.97
N ALA A 131 6.20 -11.76 -24.19
CA ALA A 131 7.29 -11.30 -25.06
C ALA A 131 8.70 -11.59 -24.52
N TRP A 132 8.83 -11.89 -23.22
CA TRP A 132 10.12 -12.08 -22.53
C TRP A 132 10.31 -13.48 -21.93
N ASP A 133 9.24 -14.24 -21.74
CA ASP A 133 9.28 -15.66 -21.41
C ASP A 133 8.20 -16.41 -22.18
N SER A 134 8.52 -17.58 -22.72
CA SER A 134 7.68 -18.28 -23.70
C SER A 134 6.68 -19.26 -23.10
N ASP A 135 6.72 -19.53 -21.80
CA ASP A 135 5.74 -20.41 -21.15
C ASP A 135 4.61 -19.59 -20.48
N GLU A 136 3.54 -19.40 -21.25
CA GLU A 136 2.36 -18.62 -20.85
C GLU A 136 1.68 -19.16 -19.59
N ALA A 137 1.61 -20.49 -19.42
CA ALA A 137 1.00 -21.10 -18.24
C ALA A 137 1.84 -20.84 -16.97
N MET A 138 3.18 -20.93 -17.07
CA MET A 138 4.06 -20.57 -15.95
C MET A 138 3.97 -19.08 -15.59
N LEU A 139 3.81 -18.20 -16.59
CA LEU A 139 3.65 -16.77 -16.36
C LEU A 139 2.34 -16.44 -15.67
N GLU A 140 1.22 -17.04 -16.08
CA GLU A 140 -0.08 -16.85 -15.43
C GLU A 140 -0.03 -17.22 -13.94
N ASP A 141 0.53 -18.39 -13.61
CA ASP A 141 0.64 -18.82 -12.21
C ASP A 141 1.60 -17.94 -11.40
N PHE A 142 2.72 -17.51 -11.99
CA PHE A 142 3.66 -16.58 -11.34
C PHE A 142 2.97 -15.24 -11.05
N VAL A 143 2.27 -14.68 -12.03
CA VAL A 143 1.50 -13.45 -11.92
C VAL A 143 0.41 -13.57 -10.86
N ALA A 144 -0.31 -14.70 -10.82
CA ALA A 144 -1.36 -14.93 -9.85
C ALA A 144 -0.84 -14.97 -8.41
N GLY A 145 0.38 -15.46 -8.21
CA GLY A 145 1.08 -15.54 -6.92
C GLY A 145 1.89 -14.29 -6.55
N LEU A 146 2.00 -13.30 -7.45
CA LEU A 146 2.75 -12.07 -7.19
C LEU A 146 1.98 -11.16 -6.22
N ASP A 147 2.72 -10.51 -5.32
CA ASP A 147 2.16 -9.45 -4.48
C ASP A 147 1.66 -8.29 -5.37
N PHE A 148 0.35 -8.06 -5.35
CA PHE A 148 -0.29 -7.08 -6.23
C PHE A 148 0.20 -5.64 -5.99
N ALA A 149 0.71 -5.33 -4.79
CA ALA A 149 1.30 -4.02 -4.52
C ALA A 149 2.52 -3.73 -5.43
N LEU A 150 3.25 -4.76 -5.88
CA LEU A 150 4.32 -4.61 -6.87
C LEU A 150 3.77 -4.17 -8.22
N THR A 151 2.70 -4.82 -8.69
CA THR A 151 2.01 -4.48 -9.95
C THR A 151 1.50 -3.05 -9.90
N LEU A 152 0.76 -2.67 -8.86
CA LEU A 152 0.21 -1.33 -8.73
C LEU A 152 1.31 -0.26 -8.67
N ARG A 153 2.40 -0.54 -7.94
CA ARG A 153 3.54 0.38 -7.85
C ARG A 153 4.19 0.60 -9.22
N VAL A 154 4.38 -0.45 -10.01
CA VAL A 154 4.99 -0.35 -11.34
C VAL A 154 4.06 0.31 -12.35
N LEU A 155 2.75 0.05 -12.29
CA LEU A 155 1.76 0.76 -13.13
C LEU A 155 1.82 2.28 -12.97
N ALA A 156 2.15 2.74 -11.76
CA ALA A 156 2.33 4.15 -11.45
C ALA A 156 3.68 4.75 -11.90
N ASP A 157 4.62 3.94 -12.44
CA ASP A 157 5.81 4.47 -13.11
C ASP A 157 5.46 5.16 -14.44
N ARG A 158 4.32 4.82 -15.06
CA ARG A 158 3.75 5.63 -16.14
C ARG A 158 3.09 6.87 -15.53
N VAL A 159 3.76 8.01 -15.65
CA VAL A 159 3.32 9.29 -15.06
C VAL A 159 1.91 9.68 -15.52
N ASP A 160 1.55 9.41 -16.77
CA ASP A 160 0.22 9.71 -17.32
C ASP A 160 -0.92 8.93 -16.64
N ASN A 161 -0.62 7.78 -16.04
CA ASN A 161 -1.62 7.01 -15.27
C ASN A 161 -1.85 7.59 -13.87
N ARG A 162 -0.92 8.38 -13.31
CA ARG A 162 -0.95 8.82 -11.90
C ARG A 162 -2.20 9.64 -11.54
N PRO A 163 -2.69 10.58 -12.38
CA PRO A 163 -3.88 11.35 -12.04
C PRO A 163 -5.19 10.54 -12.06
N LEU A 164 -5.18 9.33 -12.64
CA LEU A 164 -6.38 8.54 -12.85
C LEU A 164 -6.95 8.00 -11.53
N PRO A 165 -8.28 7.84 -11.43
CA PRO A 165 -8.93 7.40 -10.20
C PRO A 165 -8.63 5.91 -9.94
N LEU A 166 -8.19 5.63 -8.71
CA LEU A 166 -8.09 4.28 -8.14
C LEU A 166 -9.27 4.08 -7.20
N ARG A 167 -10.03 3.01 -7.39
CA ARG A 167 -11.26 2.73 -6.63
C ARG A 167 -11.28 1.31 -6.11
N TRP A 168 -11.65 1.13 -4.84
CA TRP A 168 -11.90 -0.17 -4.23
C TRP A 168 -13.39 -0.31 -3.91
N HIS A 169 -14.02 -1.21 -4.66
CA HIS A 169 -15.45 -1.47 -4.69
C HIS A 169 -15.80 -2.58 -3.72
N HIS A 170 -16.35 -2.21 -2.58
CA HIS A 170 -16.59 -3.13 -1.47
C HIS A 170 -18.06 -3.26 -1.03
N GLN A 171 -18.96 -2.38 -1.51
CA GLN A 171 -20.31 -2.28 -0.93
C GLN A 171 -21.09 -3.60 -1.06
N ASP A 172 -21.11 -4.20 -2.25
CA ASP A 172 -21.81 -5.47 -2.47
C ASP A 172 -21.29 -6.57 -1.54
N PHE A 173 -19.98 -6.58 -1.29
CA PHE A 173 -19.30 -7.52 -0.41
C PHE A 173 -19.73 -7.36 1.06
N VAL A 174 -19.88 -6.10 1.50
CA VAL A 174 -20.41 -5.76 2.84
C VAL A 174 -21.90 -6.10 2.96
N ASP A 175 -22.72 -5.73 1.98
CA ASP A 175 -24.16 -5.98 1.98
C ASP A 175 -24.48 -7.49 1.98
N SER A 176 -23.62 -8.29 1.35
CA SER A 176 -23.72 -9.74 1.35
C SER A 176 -23.30 -10.39 2.68
N GLY A 177 -22.74 -9.62 3.62
CA GLY A 177 -22.29 -10.11 4.92
C GLY A 177 -20.99 -10.92 4.88
N TRP A 178 -20.19 -10.82 3.82
CA TRP A 178 -18.89 -11.51 3.75
C TRP A 178 -17.82 -10.83 4.61
N ALA A 179 -17.94 -9.52 4.82
CA ALA A 179 -17.11 -8.72 5.71
C ALA A 179 -17.88 -7.49 6.17
N SER A 180 -17.53 -6.94 7.32
CA SER A 180 -17.94 -5.60 7.76
C SER A 180 -16.96 -4.54 7.26
N LEU A 181 -17.34 -3.25 7.36
CA LEU A 181 -16.40 -2.16 7.10
C LEU A 181 -15.20 -2.19 8.08
N ASP A 182 -15.42 -2.63 9.31
CA ASP A 182 -14.36 -2.79 10.30
C ASP A 182 -13.35 -3.86 9.84
N ASP A 183 -13.82 -4.99 9.32
CA ASP A 183 -12.93 -6.04 8.77
C ASP A 183 -12.12 -5.55 7.56
N LEU A 184 -12.72 -4.70 6.71
CA LEU A 184 -12.03 -4.12 5.55
C LEU A 184 -10.99 -3.07 5.97
N THR A 185 -11.22 -2.37 7.08
CA THR A 185 -10.33 -1.32 7.59
C THR A 185 -9.37 -1.79 8.68
N ASP A 186 -9.46 -3.08 9.03
CA ASP A 186 -8.53 -3.76 9.91
C ASP A 186 -7.11 -3.72 9.34
N ILE A 187 -6.14 -3.76 10.25
CA ILE A 187 -4.74 -3.61 9.91
C ILE A 187 -3.96 -4.89 10.17
N ASP A 188 -3.04 -5.21 9.27
CA ASP A 188 -1.94 -6.09 9.63
C ASP A 188 -0.98 -5.32 10.54
N ARG A 189 -1.16 -5.49 11.85
CA ARG A 189 -0.36 -4.83 12.88
C ARG A 189 1.14 -5.06 12.71
N GLN A 190 1.58 -6.25 12.27
CA GLN A 190 3.02 -6.51 12.07
C GLN A 190 3.55 -5.69 10.90
N THR A 191 2.84 -5.70 9.78
CA THR A 191 3.19 -4.89 8.61
C THR A 191 3.21 -3.40 8.95
N LEU A 192 2.22 -2.90 9.70
CA LEU A 192 2.19 -1.49 10.11
C LEU A 192 3.33 -1.13 11.09
N ILE A 193 3.72 -2.02 12.01
CA ILE A 193 4.90 -1.79 12.87
C ILE A 193 6.18 -1.66 12.05
N ILE A 194 6.37 -2.54 11.05
CA ILE A 194 7.52 -2.48 10.14
C ILE A 194 7.51 -1.16 9.37
N ASN A 195 6.39 -0.82 8.73
CA ASN A 195 6.25 0.41 7.95
C ASN A 195 6.45 1.66 8.81
N HIS A 196 5.89 1.68 10.02
CA HIS A 196 6.09 2.78 10.97
C HIS A 196 7.56 2.95 11.34
N THR A 197 8.23 1.84 11.70
CA THR A 197 9.66 1.85 12.07
C THR A 197 10.53 2.36 10.92
N MET A 198 10.25 1.90 9.70
CA MET A 198 10.96 2.32 8.49
C MET A 198 10.74 3.81 8.20
N MET A 199 9.50 4.29 8.26
CA MET A 199 9.20 5.70 8.03
C MET A 199 9.86 6.62 9.06
N VAL A 200 9.81 6.25 10.34
CA VAL A 200 10.50 7.02 11.38
C VAL A 200 11.99 7.08 11.11
N GLY A 201 12.62 5.93 10.81
CA GLY A 201 14.05 5.88 10.48
C GLY A 201 14.40 6.78 9.29
N ARG A 202 13.67 6.67 8.18
CA ARG A 202 13.90 7.46 6.96
C ARG A 202 13.73 8.96 7.17
N LEU A 203 12.66 9.37 7.86
CA LEU A 203 12.43 10.79 8.16
C LEU A 203 13.46 11.32 9.15
N GLN A 204 13.87 10.50 10.13
CA GLN A 204 14.90 10.85 11.08
C GLN A 204 16.26 11.05 10.41
N ASP A 205 16.65 10.15 9.49
CA ASP A 205 17.87 10.23 8.70
C ASP A 205 17.84 11.44 7.76
N SER A 206 16.72 11.65 7.05
CA SER A 206 16.53 12.82 6.18
C SER A 206 16.59 14.14 6.95
N ALA A 207 16.16 14.16 8.20
CA ALA A 207 16.24 15.33 9.08
C ALA A 207 17.63 15.51 9.72
N GLY A 208 18.57 14.57 9.50
CA GLY A 208 19.90 14.57 10.09
C GLY A 208 19.89 14.44 11.62
N LYS A 209 18.90 13.75 12.19
CA LYS A 209 18.73 13.63 13.65
C LYS A 209 19.20 12.26 14.13
N THR A 210 20.09 12.23 15.12
CA THR A 210 20.66 10.98 15.64
C THR A 210 19.96 10.47 16.90
N SER A 211 19.16 11.32 17.55
CA SER A 211 18.43 10.95 18.77
C SER A 211 16.92 11.08 18.59
N VAL A 212 16.17 10.24 19.31
CA VAL A 212 14.69 10.30 19.35
C VAL A 212 14.20 11.66 19.84
N LYS A 213 14.92 12.30 20.77
CA LYS A 213 14.56 13.61 21.30
C LYS A 213 14.70 14.70 20.23
N ASP A 214 15.78 14.68 19.47
CA ASP A 214 16.00 15.67 18.41
C ASP A 214 15.05 15.46 17.24
N PHE A 215 14.70 14.19 16.94
CA PHE A 215 13.66 13.88 15.97
C PHE A 215 12.28 14.34 16.45
N ASP A 216 11.94 14.15 17.74
CA ASP A 216 10.69 14.65 18.31
C ASP A 216 10.60 16.19 18.26
N ASN A 217 11.70 16.90 18.51
CA ASN A 217 11.78 18.35 18.31
C ASN A 217 11.51 18.73 16.84
N TRP A 218 12.15 18.01 15.91
CA TRP A 218 11.96 18.24 14.48
C TRP A 218 10.51 18.00 14.03
N LEU A 219 9.84 16.96 14.54
CA LEU A 219 8.42 16.73 14.28
C LEU A 219 7.54 17.90 14.77
N VAL A 220 7.89 18.54 15.89
CA VAL A 220 7.20 19.75 16.37
C VAL A 220 7.43 20.94 15.44
N GLU A 221 8.65 21.12 14.94
CA GLU A 221 8.95 22.15 13.93
C GLU A 221 8.15 21.94 12.63
N HIS A 222 7.72 20.70 12.35
CA HIS A 222 6.88 20.31 11.21
C HIS A 222 5.38 20.25 11.56
N GLY A 223 4.97 20.95 12.63
CA GLY A 223 3.57 21.21 12.94
C GLY A 223 2.91 20.20 13.88
N LEU A 224 3.65 19.21 14.41
CA LEU A 224 3.10 18.30 15.41
C LEU A 224 3.10 18.92 16.82
N ARG A 225 2.21 18.43 17.66
CA ARG A 225 2.13 18.82 19.07
C ARG A 225 2.58 17.68 19.96
N ARG A 226 3.20 18.03 21.09
CA ARG A 226 3.49 17.10 22.18
C ARG A 226 2.25 16.87 23.03
N SER A 227 1.29 16.12 22.49
CA SER A 227 0.02 15.80 23.15
C SER A 227 -0.08 14.36 23.63
N THR A 228 0.91 13.51 23.34
CA THR A 228 0.87 12.10 23.71
C THR A 228 1.68 11.85 24.98
N PRO A 229 1.02 11.46 26.10
CA PRO A 229 1.72 11.11 27.33
C PRO A 229 2.50 9.80 27.12
N TYR A 230 3.74 9.78 27.61
CA TYR A 230 4.59 8.59 27.60
C TYR A 230 5.30 8.45 28.94
N SER A 231 5.22 7.26 29.53
CA SER A 231 5.86 6.93 30.80
C SER A 231 7.16 6.18 30.53
N ARG A 232 8.30 6.86 30.60
CA ARG A 232 9.62 6.26 30.37
C ARG A 232 10.10 5.55 31.63
N MET A 233 10.36 4.25 31.54
CA MET A 233 11.07 3.50 32.58
C MET A 233 12.57 3.71 32.43
N ASN A 234 13.23 4.16 33.50
CA ASN A 234 14.67 4.33 33.58
C ASN A 234 15.35 3.03 34.02
N GLN A 235 16.67 2.93 33.83
CA GLN A 235 17.45 1.73 34.20
C GLN A 235 17.41 1.41 35.69
N ASP A 236 17.18 2.42 36.54
CA ASP A 236 17.04 2.28 38.00
C ASP A 236 15.62 1.86 38.44
N GLY A 237 14.72 1.61 37.49
CA GLY A 237 13.32 1.27 37.74
C GLY A 237 12.41 2.46 38.02
N THR A 238 12.93 3.69 38.04
CA THR A 238 12.10 4.89 38.19
C THR A 238 11.34 5.20 36.91
N VAL A 239 10.19 5.87 37.04
CA VAL A 239 9.34 6.27 35.89
C VAL A 239 9.38 7.78 35.73
N THR A 240 9.71 8.24 34.53
CA THR A 240 9.66 9.65 34.13
C THR A 240 8.51 9.87 33.16
N HIS A 241 7.58 10.74 33.52
CA HIS A 241 6.48 11.13 32.64
C HIS A 241 6.91 12.27 31.72
N GLN A 242 6.60 12.13 30.44
CA GLN A 242 6.90 13.15 29.43
C GLN A 242 5.78 13.25 28.41
N MET A 243 5.64 14.43 27.81
CA MET A 243 4.78 14.66 26.67
C MET A 243 5.61 14.58 25.39
N THR A 244 5.17 13.75 24.44
CA THR A 244 5.84 13.51 23.16
C THR A 244 4.86 13.70 22.01
N THR A 245 5.38 13.82 20.79
CA THR A 245 4.54 13.65 19.60
C THR A 245 4.10 12.20 19.48
N LEU A 246 2.95 11.96 18.83
CA LEU A 246 2.42 10.60 18.64
C LEU A 246 3.44 9.66 17.96
N PRO A 247 4.14 10.06 16.87
CA PRO A 247 5.13 9.17 16.26
C PRO A 247 6.27 8.75 17.17
N SER A 248 6.79 9.67 17.99
CA SER A 248 7.82 9.36 18.97
C SER A 248 7.32 8.43 20.08
N ALA A 249 6.08 8.63 20.55
CA ALA A 249 5.45 7.75 21.53
C ALA A 249 5.31 6.32 20.97
N VAL A 250 4.74 6.18 19.78
CA VAL A 250 4.55 4.89 19.09
C VAL A 250 5.88 4.20 18.85
N ARG A 251 6.88 4.93 18.34
CA ARG A 251 8.25 4.40 18.16
C ARG A 251 8.82 3.84 19.47
N ASN A 252 8.68 4.59 20.57
CA ASN A 252 9.18 4.12 21.86
C ASN A 252 8.40 2.89 22.38
N MET A 253 7.08 2.83 22.19
CA MET A 253 6.27 1.67 22.57
C MET A 253 6.63 0.42 21.74
N ILE A 254 7.01 0.58 20.47
CA ILE A 254 7.48 -0.52 19.60
C ILE A 254 8.85 -1.04 20.07
N HIS A 255 9.79 -0.14 20.40
CA HIS A 255 11.15 -0.52 20.80
C HIS A 255 11.29 -0.95 22.26
N HIS A 256 10.35 -0.56 23.13
CA HIS A 256 10.31 -0.91 24.55
C HIS A 256 9.01 -1.65 24.91
N PRO A 257 8.71 -2.80 24.28
CA PRO A 257 7.51 -3.57 24.57
C PRO A 257 7.48 -4.14 26.00
N GLU A 258 8.64 -4.21 26.66
CA GLU A 258 8.78 -4.63 28.06
C GLU A 258 8.22 -3.60 29.06
N ASN A 259 8.01 -2.36 28.64
CA ASN A 259 7.56 -1.29 29.53
C ASN A 259 6.03 -1.37 29.77
N PRO A 260 5.58 -1.77 30.97
CA PRO A 260 4.16 -2.04 31.23
C PRO A 260 3.32 -0.76 31.39
N HIS A 261 3.96 0.42 31.43
CA HIS A 261 3.28 1.69 31.68
C HIS A 261 2.70 2.34 30.41
N ASN A 262 2.87 1.71 29.25
CA ASN A 262 2.37 2.20 27.98
C ASN A 262 1.75 1.03 27.20
N ALA A 263 0.65 1.28 26.49
CA ALA A 263 0.02 0.32 25.61
C ALA A 263 -0.11 0.92 24.21
N LEU A 264 0.35 0.18 23.20
CA LEU A 264 0.20 0.58 21.81
C LEU A 264 -1.10 0.02 21.24
N SER A 265 -2.10 0.89 21.02
CA SER A 265 -3.31 0.52 20.27
C SER A 265 -3.07 0.53 18.76
N ASP A 266 -3.92 -0.17 18.01
CA ASP A 266 -3.92 -0.14 16.54
C ASP A 266 -4.26 1.25 16.00
N ASP A 267 -5.15 1.98 16.67
CA ASP A 267 -5.48 3.37 16.29
C ASP A 267 -4.28 4.31 16.42
N ASN A 268 -3.50 4.20 17.52
CA ASN A 268 -2.27 4.98 17.68
C ASN A 268 -1.28 4.67 16.56
N LEU A 269 -1.14 3.40 16.18
CA LEU A 269 -0.25 2.99 15.11
C LEU A 269 -0.70 3.54 13.75
N ARG A 270 -1.99 3.40 13.43
CA ARG A 270 -2.60 3.92 12.20
C ARG A 270 -2.45 5.44 12.11
N GLU A 271 -2.88 6.17 13.13
CA GLU A 271 -2.80 7.64 13.16
C GLU A 271 -1.34 8.13 13.04
N SER A 272 -0.41 7.46 13.73
CA SER A 272 1.00 7.77 13.68
C SER A 272 1.58 7.63 12.26
N ILE A 273 1.22 6.58 11.52
CA ILE A 273 1.60 6.41 10.11
C ILE A 273 1.03 7.54 9.26
N GLU A 274 -0.26 7.85 9.39
CA GLU A 274 -0.89 8.92 8.60
C GLU A 274 -0.27 10.29 8.84
N VAL A 275 0.10 10.57 10.09
CA VAL A 275 0.80 11.81 10.45
C VAL A 275 2.21 11.86 9.84
N LEU A 276 2.95 10.75 9.86
CA LEU A 276 4.28 10.69 9.24
C LEU A 276 4.20 10.82 7.71
N LEU A 277 3.24 10.16 7.06
CA LEU A 277 2.98 10.30 5.62
C LEU A 277 2.64 11.75 5.26
N ARG A 278 1.82 12.41 6.08
CA ARG A 278 1.49 13.82 5.89
C ARG A 278 2.74 14.70 5.95
N ILE A 279 3.62 14.48 6.92
CA ILE A 279 4.89 15.23 7.02
C ILE A 279 5.74 14.98 5.77
N ALA A 280 5.93 13.71 5.39
CA ALA A 280 6.71 13.34 4.22
C ALA A 280 6.22 14.04 2.94
N LYS A 281 4.90 14.19 2.79
CA LYS A 281 4.28 14.86 1.63
C LYS A 281 4.66 16.34 1.50
N PHE A 282 5.02 17.00 2.60
CA PHE A 282 5.43 18.41 2.61
C PHE A 282 6.95 18.61 2.53
N LEU A 283 7.74 17.53 2.55
CA LEU A 283 9.18 17.61 2.39
C LEU A 283 9.55 17.75 0.90
N PRO A 284 10.67 18.44 0.58
CA PRO A 284 11.17 18.49 -0.78
C PRO A 284 11.56 17.09 -1.28
N SER A 285 11.06 16.74 -2.46
CA SER A 285 11.37 15.47 -3.15
C SER A 285 12.68 15.57 -3.95
N PRO A 286 13.47 14.49 -4.07
CA PRO A 286 13.28 13.18 -3.45
C PRO A 286 13.72 13.18 -1.99
N ILE A 287 12.95 12.51 -1.13
CA ILE A 287 13.45 12.13 0.19
C ILE A 287 14.40 10.94 -0.02
N PRO A 288 15.69 11.02 0.36
CA PRO A 288 16.63 9.93 0.14
C PRO A 288 16.11 8.60 0.71
N GLY A 289 16.09 7.56 -0.13
CA GLY A 289 15.59 6.22 0.25
C GLY A 289 14.07 6.05 0.23
N LEU A 290 13.32 7.03 -0.29
CA LEU A 290 11.84 7.05 -0.32
C LEU A 290 11.23 7.28 -1.71
N THR A 291 12.05 7.44 -2.74
CA THR A 291 11.62 7.55 -4.15
C THR A 291 12.19 6.40 -4.97
#